data_AF-A0A9E2LY73-F1
#
_entry.id   AF-A0A9E2LY73-F1
#
_cell.length_a   1.000
_cell.length_b   1.000
_cell.length_c   1.000
_cell.angle_alpha   90.00
_cell.angle_beta   90.00
_cell.angle_gamma   90.00
#
_symmetry.space_group_name_H-M   'P 1'
#
loop_
_entity.id
_entity.type
_entity.pdbx_description
1 polymer ?
#
loop_
_entity_poly.entity_id
_entity_poly.type
_entity_poly.pdbx_seq_one_letter_code
_entity_poly.pdbx_strand_id
1 'polypeptide(L)'
;MHKYLILLTALSVLALATACDHGSSSKNQGMLGYDCLPDGTCDDPWTCVQGICRNVSTNNINNVNNDIVDVIDVIDDVDGDANNQTPVCGNGVMEAGEACDGTDFGTATCVSLGFEGGTLSCSAGCLQILTYQCSTGQGSTATPPAEIVSTGTGGLLLRGTVLTPAGVLNPGEVLVINEYITCVAASCATEAGASTATVIETHGIISAGLIDAHNHQSYNFFPEWAPDPPQLFGNRYEWADNTQYEEFILPYSKHRSSNTHFCPGSKWAELRCMAHGTTTMQGQPSASGSCINWGVRNADGYHNCGYDHMTGTIASVRDIDDAMAATYMGYFTQAVEPITRFHVHMAEGISGNYITDEFDSFAGRDPRANRHAGTSLLYNGTSVLIHSVPLTEAQLQEVLSTNSKIVWSPSSNMVLYGVTAPIQRILQLGITVSLAPDWTLSGEDDMLAEMRFARSYGVTQGIPELTSQKIWEMSTWMAAEVVGLQVHVGRLEAGY
;
A
#
# COMPACT_ATOMS: atom_id res chain seq x y z
N MET A 1 -8.97 2.59 30.65
CA MET A 1 -9.19 1.51 29.66
C MET A 1 -8.21 1.57 28.47
N HIS A 2 -7.14 2.37 28.51
CA HIS A 2 -6.14 2.48 27.43
C HIS A 2 -4.86 1.65 27.64
N LYS A 3 -4.72 0.94 28.77
CA LYS A 3 -3.44 0.32 29.17
C LYS A 3 -3.19 -1.11 28.64
N TYR A 4 -4.07 -1.67 27.81
CA TYR A 4 -3.99 -3.08 27.39
C TYR A 4 -4.34 -3.34 25.91
N LEU A 5 -4.51 -2.31 25.07
CA LEU A 5 -4.99 -2.50 23.69
C LEU A 5 -3.89 -2.96 22.72
N ILE A 6 -2.62 -2.74 23.03
CA ILE A 6 -1.49 -3.12 22.16
C ILE A 6 -1.25 -4.64 22.16
N LEU A 7 -1.71 -5.37 23.19
CA LEU A 7 -1.50 -6.82 23.30
C LEU A 7 -2.72 -7.67 22.92
N LEU A 8 -3.88 -7.06 22.75
CA LEU A 8 -5.10 -7.78 22.39
C LEU A 8 -5.12 -8.22 20.92
N THR A 9 -4.26 -7.68 20.06
CA THR A 9 -4.09 -8.17 18.68
C THR A 9 -3.56 -9.61 18.62
N ALA A 10 -2.85 -10.10 19.64
CA ALA A 10 -2.44 -11.52 19.71
C ALA A 10 -3.53 -12.44 20.30
N LEU A 11 -4.35 -11.96 21.24
CA LEU A 11 -5.34 -12.80 21.95
C LEU A 11 -6.78 -12.72 21.40
N SER A 12 -7.18 -11.62 20.76
CA SER A 12 -8.53 -11.49 20.18
C SER A 12 -8.62 -11.93 18.72
N VAL A 13 -7.50 -11.97 17.99
CA VAL A 13 -7.46 -12.60 16.66
C VAL A 13 -7.67 -14.12 16.77
N LEU A 14 -7.29 -14.76 17.89
CA LEU A 14 -7.55 -16.19 18.10
C LEU A 14 -9.05 -16.56 18.29
N ALA A 15 -9.87 -15.61 18.76
CA ALA A 15 -11.32 -15.81 18.88
C ALA A 15 -12.07 -15.61 17.56
N LEU A 16 -11.45 -14.93 16.58
CA LEU A 16 -11.97 -14.78 15.21
C LEU A 16 -11.36 -15.82 14.25
N ALA A 17 -10.12 -16.24 14.47
CA ALA A 17 -9.42 -17.21 13.62
C ALA A 17 -9.97 -18.63 13.73
N THR A 18 -10.66 -18.99 14.82
CA THR A 18 -11.36 -20.28 14.93
C THR A 18 -12.65 -20.36 14.10
N ALA A 19 -13.04 -19.26 13.44
CA ALA A 19 -14.09 -19.25 12.41
C ALA A 19 -13.54 -19.31 10.98
N CYS A 20 -12.21 -19.27 10.80
CA CYS A 20 -11.56 -19.33 9.49
C CYS A 20 -10.59 -20.52 9.44
N ASP A 21 -11.13 -21.74 9.56
CA ASP A 21 -10.41 -22.94 9.14
C ASP A 21 -11.17 -23.63 8.01
N HIS A 22 -10.43 -23.86 6.93
CA HIS A 22 -10.69 -24.60 5.69
C HIS A 22 -11.62 -24.03 4.59
N GLY A 23 -10.97 -23.67 3.47
CA GLY A 23 -11.53 -23.84 2.12
C GLY A 23 -11.26 -22.67 1.18
N SER A 24 -10.31 -22.84 0.24
CA SER A 24 -10.23 -22.10 -1.04
C SER A 24 -10.66 -20.61 -1.01
N SER A 25 -9.74 -19.70 -0.67
CA SER A 25 -9.99 -18.26 -0.87
C SER A 25 -9.82 -17.89 -2.35
N SER A 26 -10.83 -18.22 -3.16
CA SER A 26 -11.21 -17.32 -4.26
C SER A 26 -11.64 -15.99 -3.65
N LYS A 27 -11.41 -14.88 -4.36
CA LYS A 27 -11.90 -13.53 -4.04
C LYS A 27 -13.45 -13.44 -3.99
N ASN A 28 -14.13 -14.24 -3.17
CA ASN A 28 -15.58 -14.20 -3.03
C ASN A 28 -16.06 -14.58 -1.62
N GLN A 29 -16.79 -13.62 -1.04
CA GLN A 29 -17.87 -13.76 -0.06
C GLN A 29 -17.53 -13.79 1.45
N GLY A 30 -17.17 -12.62 1.97
CA GLY A 30 -18.02 -12.06 3.03
C GLY A 30 -19.22 -11.39 2.36
N MET A 31 -20.44 -11.88 2.58
CA MET A 31 -21.67 -11.36 1.97
C MET A 31 -21.86 -9.87 2.34
N LEU A 32 -21.53 -8.98 1.40
CA LEU A 32 -21.97 -7.58 1.37
C LEU A 32 -23.17 -7.53 0.41
N GLY A 33 -24.17 -6.68 0.68
CA GLY A 33 -25.51 -6.69 0.08
C GLY A 33 -25.64 -6.41 -1.43
N TYR A 34 -24.85 -7.08 -2.27
CA TYR A 34 -24.81 -6.97 -3.73
C TYR A 34 -24.73 -8.33 -4.45
N ASP A 35 -24.58 -9.45 -3.72
CA ASP A 35 -24.86 -10.78 -4.27
C ASP A 35 -26.37 -10.91 -4.51
N CYS A 36 -26.75 -11.61 -5.58
CA CYS A 36 -28.14 -12.01 -5.71
C CYS A 36 -28.55 -12.82 -4.49
N LEU A 37 -29.78 -12.59 -4.01
CA LEU A 37 -30.38 -13.46 -3.03
C LEU A 37 -30.37 -14.90 -3.56
N PRO A 38 -30.40 -15.92 -2.68
CA PRO A 38 -30.36 -17.32 -3.10
C PRO A 38 -31.46 -17.74 -4.09
N ASP A 39 -32.52 -16.93 -4.22
CA ASP A 39 -33.61 -17.10 -5.18
C ASP A 39 -33.39 -16.39 -6.54
N GLY A 40 -32.23 -15.76 -6.73
CA GLY A 40 -31.86 -15.04 -7.95
C GLY A 40 -32.45 -13.62 -8.03
N THR A 41 -32.90 -13.03 -6.91
CA THR A 41 -33.50 -11.69 -6.88
C THR A 41 -32.62 -10.67 -6.16
N CYS A 42 -32.99 -9.39 -6.24
CA CYS A 42 -32.33 -8.25 -5.61
C CYS A 42 -33.39 -7.29 -5.08
N ASP A 43 -33.04 -6.46 -4.09
CA ASP A 43 -33.91 -5.38 -3.64
C ASP A 43 -34.10 -4.34 -4.77
N ASP A 44 -35.27 -3.73 -4.89
CA ASP A 44 -35.56 -2.66 -5.87
C ASP A 44 -34.62 -1.46 -5.65
N PRO A 45 -34.01 -0.82 -6.68
CA PRO A 45 -34.19 -0.96 -8.15
C PRO A 45 -33.22 -1.92 -8.88
N TRP A 46 -32.68 -2.93 -8.18
CA TRP A 46 -31.60 -3.77 -8.70
C TRP A 46 -32.15 -5.08 -9.31
N THR A 47 -31.44 -5.64 -10.29
CA THR A 47 -31.77 -6.92 -10.95
C THR A 47 -30.56 -7.82 -10.98
N CYS A 48 -30.76 -9.11 -10.74
CA CYS A 48 -29.69 -10.10 -10.72
C CYS A 48 -29.18 -10.39 -12.14
N VAL A 49 -27.89 -10.15 -12.38
CA VAL A 49 -27.19 -10.49 -13.62
C VAL A 49 -25.91 -11.23 -13.25
N GLN A 50 -25.81 -12.51 -13.64
CA GLN A 50 -24.64 -13.37 -13.40
C GLN A 50 -24.20 -13.46 -11.92
N GLY A 51 -25.17 -13.48 -10.99
CA GLY A 51 -24.90 -13.61 -9.56
C GLY A 51 -24.70 -12.29 -8.80
N ILE A 52 -24.78 -11.14 -9.50
CA ILE A 52 -24.58 -9.81 -8.93
C ILE A 52 -25.81 -8.93 -9.17
N CYS A 53 -26.23 -8.15 -8.18
CA CYS A 53 -27.30 -7.17 -8.28
C CYS A 53 -26.85 -5.90 -9.03
N ARG A 54 -27.43 -5.63 -10.21
CA ARG A 54 -27.14 -4.46 -11.06
C ARG A 54 -28.36 -3.54 -11.21
N ASN A 55 -28.17 -2.22 -11.22
CA ASN A 55 -29.28 -1.27 -11.40
C ASN A 55 -29.61 -1.13 -12.89
N VAL A 56 -30.81 -1.55 -13.30
CA VAL A 56 -31.27 -1.47 -14.70
C VAL A 56 -32.13 -0.25 -14.99
N SER A 57 -32.23 0.72 -14.06
CA SER A 57 -33.10 1.90 -14.24
C SER A 57 -32.48 3.07 -15.02
N THR A 58 -31.26 2.96 -15.55
CA THR A 58 -30.70 3.93 -16.52
C THR A 58 -30.67 3.35 -17.93
N ASN A 59 -31.82 3.41 -18.60
CA ASN A 59 -31.89 3.31 -20.07
C ASN A 59 -31.03 4.39 -20.71
N ASN A 60 -29.88 4.03 -21.27
CA ASN A 60 -29.36 4.66 -22.48
C ASN A 60 -29.52 3.71 -23.66
N ILE A 61 -30.77 3.31 -23.91
CA ILE A 61 -31.18 2.62 -25.13
C ILE A 61 -31.68 3.70 -26.09
N ASN A 62 -30.78 4.26 -26.90
CA ASN A 62 -31.10 4.93 -28.15
C ASN A 62 -29.86 4.95 -29.05
N ASN A 63 -29.49 3.77 -29.59
CA ASN A 63 -28.90 3.74 -30.92
C ASN A 63 -29.31 2.44 -31.64
N VAL A 64 -30.60 2.36 -31.99
CA VAL A 64 -31.07 1.46 -33.04
C VAL A 64 -30.92 2.17 -34.37
N ASN A 65 -29.77 1.98 -35.02
CA ASN A 65 -29.70 1.91 -36.46
C ASN A 65 -28.72 0.79 -36.83
N ASN A 66 -29.28 -0.28 -37.37
CA ASN A 66 -28.56 -1.25 -38.19
C ASN A 66 -27.78 -0.50 -39.27
N ASP A 67 -26.45 -0.57 -39.22
CA ASP A 67 -25.68 -0.76 -40.43
C ASP A 67 -24.68 -1.89 -40.17
N ILE A 68 -24.87 -2.97 -40.92
CA ILE A 68 -23.96 -4.10 -40.97
C ILE A 68 -22.93 -3.72 -42.03
N VAL A 69 -21.70 -3.43 -41.62
CA VAL A 69 -20.54 -3.73 -42.45
C VAL A 69 -19.43 -4.28 -41.56
N ASP A 70 -19.24 -5.57 -41.71
CA ASP A 70 -18.04 -6.33 -41.41
C ASP A 70 -16.81 -5.65 -42.04
N VAL A 71 -15.85 -5.20 -41.23
CA VAL A 71 -14.46 -5.00 -41.67
C VAL A 71 -13.55 -5.46 -40.53
N ILE A 72 -13.31 -6.77 -40.52
CA ILE A 72 -11.95 -7.26 -40.32
C ILE A 72 -11.07 -6.64 -41.42
N ASP A 73 -9.89 -6.21 -41.00
CA ASP A 73 -8.64 -6.01 -41.74
C ASP A 73 -8.15 -4.57 -42.06
N VAL A 74 -6.95 -4.32 -41.53
CA VAL A 74 -5.87 -3.40 -41.93
C VAL A 74 -5.95 -1.92 -41.54
N ILE A 75 -5.43 -1.58 -40.36
CA ILE A 75 -4.58 -0.37 -40.24
C ILE A 75 -3.15 -0.82 -40.56
N ASP A 76 -2.73 -0.46 -41.77
CA ASP A 76 -1.36 -0.49 -42.25
C ASP A 76 -0.62 0.65 -41.56
N ASP A 77 -0.02 0.39 -40.39
CA ASP A 77 1.06 1.24 -39.89
C ASP A 77 2.37 0.69 -40.45
N VAL A 78 2.78 1.29 -41.57
CA VAL A 78 4.05 1.00 -42.23
C VAL A 78 5.14 1.76 -41.48
N ASP A 79 5.55 1.24 -40.33
CA ASP A 79 6.90 1.41 -39.81
C ASP A 79 7.39 0.08 -39.26
N GLY A 80 8.30 -0.55 -40.01
CA GLY A 80 8.88 -1.85 -39.72
C GLY A 80 9.85 -1.82 -38.55
N ASP A 81 9.33 -1.67 -37.32
CA ASP A 81 10.05 -2.08 -36.11
C ASP A 81 9.48 -3.40 -35.60
N ALA A 82 10.17 -4.48 -35.95
CA ALA A 82 9.86 -5.82 -35.48
C ALA A 82 10.28 -5.96 -34.01
N ASN A 83 9.53 -5.37 -33.06
CA ASN A 83 9.59 -5.70 -31.62
C ASN A 83 8.44 -5.14 -30.75
N ASN A 84 7.41 -4.49 -31.28
CA ASN A 84 6.29 -4.01 -30.44
C ASN A 84 5.13 -5.03 -30.39
N GLN A 85 5.31 -6.10 -29.61
CA GLN A 85 4.22 -7.04 -29.30
C GLN A 85 3.41 -6.46 -28.14
N THR A 86 2.15 -6.12 -28.39
CA THR A 86 1.18 -5.83 -27.33
C THR A 86 0.98 -7.12 -26.51
N PRO A 87 1.11 -7.11 -25.18
CA PRO A 87 0.97 -8.32 -24.36
C PRO A 87 -0.44 -8.90 -24.48
N VAL A 88 -0.56 -10.23 -24.58
CA VAL A 88 -1.84 -10.95 -24.75
C VAL A 88 -2.00 -12.02 -23.68
N CYS A 89 -2.69 -11.64 -22.60
CA CYS A 89 -2.96 -12.56 -21.50
C CYS A 89 -3.78 -13.78 -21.89
N GLY A 90 -3.30 -14.96 -21.46
CA GLY A 90 -3.95 -16.26 -21.65
C GLY A 90 -3.46 -17.01 -22.89
N ASN A 91 -2.40 -16.53 -23.55
CA ASN A 91 -1.77 -17.18 -24.69
C ASN A 91 -0.69 -18.19 -24.26
N GLY A 92 -0.31 -18.19 -22.98
CA GLY A 92 0.65 -19.09 -22.36
C GLY A 92 2.13 -18.68 -22.50
N VAL A 93 2.41 -17.45 -22.91
CA VAL A 93 3.75 -16.88 -23.07
C VAL A 93 3.82 -15.58 -22.27
N MET A 94 4.73 -15.48 -21.30
CA MET A 94 4.87 -14.27 -20.51
C MET A 94 5.55 -13.17 -21.35
N GLU A 95 4.79 -12.15 -21.71
CA GLU A 95 5.27 -11.02 -22.50
C GLU A 95 5.66 -9.80 -21.65
N ALA A 96 6.34 -8.83 -22.28
CA ALA A 96 6.69 -7.59 -21.62
C ALA A 96 5.41 -6.82 -21.23
N GLY A 97 5.20 -6.64 -19.92
CA GLY A 97 3.98 -6.05 -19.35
C GLY A 97 3.16 -7.04 -18.52
N GLU A 98 3.44 -8.34 -18.63
CA GLU A 98 2.83 -9.38 -17.81
C GLU A 98 3.75 -9.78 -16.66
N ALA A 99 3.16 -10.18 -15.54
CA ALA A 99 3.88 -10.84 -14.45
C ALA A 99 3.98 -12.36 -14.67
N CYS A 100 3.06 -12.93 -15.43
CA CYS A 100 2.99 -14.34 -15.82
C CYS A 100 1.93 -14.54 -16.91
N ASP A 101 1.95 -15.66 -17.64
CA ASP A 101 0.82 -16.11 -18.46
C ASP A 101 0.67 -17.63 -18.34
N GLY A 102 -0.47 -18.08 -17.80
CA GLY A 102 -0.77 -19.49 -17.61
C GLY A 102 0.23 -20.17 -16.67
N THR A 103 1.17 -20.91 -17.24
CA THR A 103 2.27 -21.57 -16.51
C THR A 103 3.65 -20.96 -16.79
N ASP A 104 3.72 -19.92 -17.61
CA ASP A 104 4.94 -19.15 -17.82
C ASP A 104 5.06 -18.08 -16.74
N PHE A 105 6.06 -18.25 -15.87
CA PHE A 105 6.36 -17.34 -14.75
C PHE A 105 7.75 -16.70 -14.93
N GLY A 106 8.33 -16.78 -16.13
CA GLY A 106 9.72 -16.42 -16.36
C GLY A 106 10.68 -17.22 -15.47
N THR A 107 11.49 -16.53 -14.67
CA THR A 107 12.43 -17.16 -13.72
C THR A 107 11.82 -17.42 -12.34
N ALA A 108 10.57 -17.03 -12.11
CA ALA A 108 9.95 -17.17 -10.80
C ALA A 108 9.58 -18.64 -10.52
N THR A 109 9.91 -19.08 -9.32
CA THR A 109 9.49 -20.34 -8.71
C THR A 109 9.09 -20.03 -7.28
N CYS A 110 8.30 -20.89 -6.65
CA CYS A 110 8.05 -20.74 -5.21
C CYS A 110 9.35 -20.61 -4.40
N VAL A 111 10.39 -21.37 -4.78
CA VAL A 111 11.72 -21.29 -4.13
C VAL A 111 12.37 -19.93 -4.31
N SER A 112 12.39 -19.39 -5.52
CA SER A 112 13.00 -18.07 -5.77
C SER A 112 12.24 -16.93 -5.09
N LEU A 113 10.93 -17.10 -4.88
CA LEU A 113 10.07 -16.18 -4.14
C LEU A 113 10.18 -16.31 -2.61
N GLY A 114 11.01 -17.21 -2.10
CA GLY A 114 11.29 -17.36 -0.67
C GLY A 114 10.44 -18.43 0.04
N PHE A 115 9.72 -19.25 -0.71
CA PHE A 115 9.07 -20.46 -0.20
C PHE A 115 10.03 -21.66 -0.30
N GLU A 116 9.68 -22.82 0.25
CA GLU A 116 10.54 -24.02 0.08
C GLU A 116 10.21 -24.82 -1.18
N GLY A 117 9.01 -24.65 -1.74
CA GLY A 117 8.55 -25.42 -2.90
C GLY A 117 7.10 -25.10 -3.23
N GLY A 118 6.45 -25.98 -4.00
CA GLY A 118 5.07 -25.82 -4.46
C GLY A 118 4.96 -25.28 -5.88
N THR A 119 3.75 -24.87 -6.27
CA THR A 119 3.43 -24.46 -7.65
C THR A 119 2.96 -23.01 -7.66
N LEU A 120 3.39 -22.24 -8.66
CA LEU A 120 2.86 -20.90 -8.91
C LEU A 120 1.57 -20.96 -9.71
N SER A 121 0.74 -19.94 -9.60
CA SER A 121 -0.44 -19.75 -10.46
C SER A 121 -0.46 -18.33 -10.97
N CYS A 122 -1.04 -18.10 -12.14
CA CYS A 122 -1.17 -16.77 -12.70
C CYS A 122 -2.55 -16.19 -12.43
N SER A 123 -2.65 -14.87 -12.18
CA SER A 123 -3.94 -14.20 -12.12
C SER A 123 -4.62 -14.19 -13.49
N ALA A 124 -5.95 -14.10 -13.51
CA ALA A 124 -6.73 -14.12 -14.75
C ALA A 124 -6.41 -12.94 -15.70
N GLY A 125 -5.82 -11.87 -15.17
CA GLY A 125 -5.35 -10.72 -15.94
C GLY A 125 -3.85 -10.73 -16.25
N CYS A 126 -3.10 -11.80 -15.91
CA CYS A 126 -1.67 -11.92 -16.15
C CYS A 126 -0.75 -10.89 -15.44
N LEU A 127 -1.32 -10.03 -14.60
CA LEU A 127 -0.59 -8.97 -13.89
C LEU A 127 -0.01 -9.40 -12.54
N GLN A 128 -0.34 -10.60 -12.04
CA GLN A 128 0.13 -11.06 -10.73
C GLN A 128 0.47 -12.55 -10.69
N ILE A 129 1.64 -12.87 -10.13
CA ILE A 129 1.99 -14.24 -9.73
C ILE A 129 1.34 -14.54 -8.38
N LEU A 130 0.50 -15.56 -8.35
CA LEU A 130 -0.19 -16.03 -7.16
C LEU A 130 0.60 -17.17 -6.49
N THR A 131 0.90 -17.00 -5.20
CA THR A 131 1.76 -17.93 -4.44
C THR A 131 0.99 -18.81 -3.45
N TYR A 132 -0.33 -18.86 -3.52
CA TYR A 132 -1.16 -19.59 -2.55
C TYR A 132 -0.96 -21.12 -2.60
N GLN A 133 -0.40 -21.67 -3.69
CA GLN A 133 0.00 -23.08 -3.79
C GLN A 133 1.51 -23.31 -3.55
N CYS A 134 2.25 -22.27 -3.16
CA CYS A 134 3.61 -22.43 -2.70
C CYS A 134 3.62 -23.02 -1.29
N SER A 135 4.40 -24.08 -1.10
CA SER A 135 4.70 -24.58 0.23
C SER A 135 5.79 -23.72 0.85
N THR A 136 5.45 -22.98 1.90
CA THR A 136 6.41 -22.78 2.99
C THR A 136 6.80 -24.17 3.46
N GLY A 137 8.07 -24.47 3.70
CA GLY A 137 8.48 -25.79 4.17
C GLY A 137 7.60 -26.40 5.22
N GLN A 138 7.48 -27.72 5.24
CA GLN A 138 6.88 -28.39 6.38
C GLN A 138 7.60 -27.94 7.67
N GLY A 139 6.93 -27.05 8.42
CA GLY A 139 7.60 -26.27 9.46
C GLY A 139 6.89 -25.01 9.93
N SER A 140 5.79 -24.54 9.32
CA SER A 140 4.77 -23.92 10.17
C SER A 140 4.03 -25.04 10.88
N THR A 141 4.70 -25.75 11.80
CA THR A 141 4.00 -25.96 13.06
C THR A 141 3.63 -24.55 13.46
N ALA A 142 2.33 -24.21 13.40
CA ALA A 142 1.86 -22.92 13.88
C ALA A 142 2.66 -22.63 15.14
N THR A 143 3.46 -21.55 15.11
CA THR A 143 4.30 -21.20 16.26
C THR A 143 3.39 -21.27 17.46
N PRO A 144 3.75 -22.01 18.53
CA PRO A 144 2.86 -22.15 19.66
C PRO A 144 2.33 -20.77 20.06
N PRO A 145 1.05 -20.66 20.42
CA PRO A 145 0.48 -19.37 20.78
C PRO A 145 1.32 -18.74 21.89
N ALA A 146 1.45 -17.41 21.87
CA ALA A 146 2.25 -16.71 22.84
C ALA A 146 1.81 -17.08 24.28
N GLU A 147 2.79 -17.38 25.13
CA GLU A 147 2.56 -17.84 26.50
C GLU A 147 3.02 -16.80 27.51
N ILE A 148 2.18 -16.50 28.50
CA ILE A 148 2.59 -15.73 29.68
C ILE A 148 3.36 -16.68 30.61
N VAL A 149 4.68 -16.60 30.57
CA VAL A 149 5.59 -17.43 31.39
C VAL A 149 5.54 -17.01 32.85
N SER A 150 5.44 -15.71 33.13
CA SER A 150 5.26 -15.18 34.48
C SER A 150 4.54 -13.84 34.45
N THR A 151 3.60 -13.65 35.37
CA THR A 151 2.92 -12.37 35.56
C THR A 151 3.75 -11.44 36.44
N GLY A 152 3.94 -10.22 35.97
CA GLY A 152 4.63 -9.16 36.69
C GLY A 152 3.68 -8.05 37.13
N THR A 153 4.20 -7.11 37.93
CA THR A 153 3.49 -5.87 38.32
C THR A 153 3.98 -4.64 37.57
N GLY A 154 5.04 -4.79 36.77
CA GLY A 154 5.67 -3.76 35.94
C GLY A 154 5.29 -3.87 34.47
N GLY A 155 6.28 -3.69 33.58
CA GLY A 155 6.09 -3.68 32.13
C GLY A 155 6.01 -5.07 31.49
N LEU A 156 6.40 -5.18 30.22
CA LEU A 156 6.35 -6.41 29.43
C LEU A 156 7.76 -6.79 28.95
N LEU A 157 8.16 -8.04 29.12
CA LEU A 157 9.38 -8.61 28.53
C LEU A 157 8.96 -9.64 27.49
N LEU A 158 9.07 -9.28 26.21
CA LEU A 158 8.75 -10.15 25.09
C LEU A 158 10.00 -10.94 24.68
N ARG A 159 9.84 -12.25 24.46
CA ARG A 159 10.92 -13.15 24.01
C ARG A 159 10.56 -13.81 22.68
N GLY A 160 11.52 -13.92 21.78
CA GLY A 160 11.30 -14.50 20.46
C GLY A 160 12.44 -14.21 19.48
N THR A 161 12.17 -14.30 18.18
CA THR A 161 13.11 -13.85 17.14
C THR A 161 12.91 -12.35 16.91
N VAL A 162 13.86 -11.51 17.31
CA VAL A 162 13.73 -10.04 17.22
C VAL A 162 14.43 -9.52 15.97
N LEU A 163 13.70 -8.78 15.13
CA LEU A 163 14.25 -8.09 13.96
C LEU A 163 14.70 -6.68 14.35
N THR A 164 15.97 -6.36 14.12
CA THR A 164 16.52 -5.02 14.38
C THR A 164 17.28 -4.52 13.15
N PRO A 165 17.48 -3.19 12.99
CA PRO A 165 18.31 -2.65 11.93
C PRO A 165 19.76 -3.20 11.93
N ALA A 166 20.26 -3.65 13.08
CA ALA A 166 21.59 -4.24 13.22
C ALA A 166 21.64 -5.75 12.92
N GLY A 167 20.49 -6.40 12.71
CA GLY A 167 20.38 -7.83 12.45
C GLY A 167 19.34 -8.53 13.31
N VAL A 168 19.29 -9.87 13.18
CA VAL A 168 18.33 -10.73 13.88
C VAL A 168 18.91 -11.24 15.19
N LEU A 169 18.13 -11.14 16.28
CA LEU A 169 18.43 -11.75 17.57
C LEU A 169 17.55 -12.98 17.76
N ASN A 170 18.13 -14.16 17.96
CA ASN A 170 17.37 -15.41 18.15
C ASN A 170 18.07 -16.37 19.14
N PRO A 171 17.56 -16.52 20.38
CA PRO A 171 16.47 -15.73 20.95
C PRO A 171 16.93 -14.28 21.23
N GLY A 172 15.98 -13.35 21.17
CA GLY A 172 16.11 -11.98 21.62
C GLY A 172 14.99 -11.60 22.59
N GLU A 173 15.22 -10.51 23.32
CA GLU A 173 14.28 -9.94 24.28
C GLU A 173 13.99 -8.47 23.94
N VAL A 174 12.74 -8.05 24.12
CA VAL A 174 12.29 -6.65 24.06
C VAL A 174 11.59 -6.30 25.37
N LEU A 175 12.14 -5.35 26.11
CA LEU A 175 11.56 -4.87 27.37
C LEU A 175 10.82 -3.55 27.14
N VAL A 176 9.53 -3.54 27.43
CA VAL A 176 8.65 -2.37 27.33
C VAL A 176 8.20 -1.94 28.73
N ILE A 177 8.53 -0.71 29.12
CA ILE A 177 8.11 -0.10 30.39
C ILE A 177 7.42 1.22 30.10
N ASN A 178 6.22 1.44 30.67
CA ASN A 178 5.45 2.68 30.51
C ASN A 178 5.26 3.11 29.04
N GLU A 179 4.96 2.15 28.15
CA GLU A 179 4.74 2.35 26.71
C GLU A 179 6.01 2.62 25.87
N TYR A 180 7.20 2.65 26.49
CA TYR A 180 8.47 2.80 25.78
C TYR A 180 9.28 1.51 25.78
N ILE A 181 9.98 1.27 24.69
CA ILE A 181 11.03 0.27 24.64
C ILE A 181 12.20 0.79 25.48
N THR A 182 12.65 -0.04 26.42
CA THR A 182 13.77 0.28 27.33
C THR A 182 14.99 -0.60 27.05
N CYS A 183 14.80 -1.76 26.42
CA CYS A 183 15.89 -2.62 25.98
C CYS A 183 15.48 -3.53 24.84
N VAL A 184 16.42 -3.74 23.91
CA VAL A 184 16.37 -4.74 22.84
C VAL A 184 17.74 -5.41 22.78
N ALA A 185 17.81 -6.68 23.17
CA ALA A 185 19.08 -7.39 23.30
C ALA A 185 18.87 -8.91 23.30
N ALA A 186 19.95 -9.69 23.29
CA ALA A 186 19.88 -11.12 23.59
C ALA A 186 19.36 -11.38 25.03
N SER A 187 19.60 -10.44 25.95
CA SER A 187 18.94 -10.42 27.25
C SER A 187 18.85 -9.00 27.83
N CYS A 188 17.70 -8.68 28.41
CA CYS A 188 17.38 -7.45 29.13
C CYS A 188 17.30 -7.66 30.65
N ALA A 189 17.76 -8.81 31.18
CA ALA A 189 17.57 -9.17 32.58
C ALA A 189 18.19 -8.19 33.59
N THR A 190 19.22 -7.43 33.19
CA THR A 190 19.89 -6.43 34.03
C THR A 190 19.22 -5.06 34.01
N GLU A 191 18.24 -4.86 33.14
CA GLU A 191 17.59 -3.57 32.94
C GLU A 191 16.59 -3.26 34.06
N ALA A 192 16.46 -1.98 34.36
CA ALA A 192 15.52 -1.52 35.36
C ALA A 192 14.08 -1.91 34.99
N GLY A 193 13.38 -2.59 35.89
CA GLY A 193 12.00 -3.05 35.67
C GLY A 193 11.88 -4.43 35.00
N ALA A 194 12.97 -5.04 34.53
CA ALA A 194 12.92 -6.38 33.94
C ALA A 194 12.45 -7.46 34.95
N SER A 195 12.90 -7.37 36.21
CA SER A 195 12.56 -8.32 37.26
C SER A 195 11.10 -8.27 37.72
N THR A 196 10.38 -7.20 37.41
CA THR A 196 8.95 -7.04 37.73
C THR A 196 8.07 -7.09 36.48
N ALA A 197 8.64 -7.27 35.30
CA ALA A 197 7.89 -7.34 34.05
C ALA A 197 7.12 -8.65 33.92
N THR A 198 5.98 -8.60 33.22
CA THR A 198 5.31 -9.79 32.72
C THR A 198 6.12 -10.36 31.58
N VAL A 199 6.52 -11.62 31.70
CA VAL A 199 7.34 -12.31 30.70
C VAL A 199 6.42 -13.06 29.74
N ILE A 200 6.60 -12.80 28.46
CA ILE A 200 5.81 -13.39 27.38
C ILE A 200 6.76 -14.05 26.40
N GLU A 201 6.63 -15.37 26.26
CA GLU A 201 7.29 -16.13 25.21
C GLU A 201 6.39 -16.07 23.96
N THR A 202 6.86 -15.41 22.91
CA THR A 202 6.04 -15.20 21.70
C THR A 202 6.08 -16.40 20.77
N HIS A 203 7.15 -17.22 20.85
CA HIS A 203 7.48 -18.28 19.89
C HIS A 203 7.59 -17.83 18.43
N GLY A 204 7.51 -16.52 18.16
CA GLY A 204 7.37 -15.94 16.84
C GLY A 204 8.41 -14.86 16.56
N ILE A 205 8.09 -14.03 15.57
CA ILE A 205 8.91 -12.90 15.15
C ILE A 205 8.40 -11.64 15.84
N ILE A 206 9.32 -10.90 16.46
CA ILE A 206 9.07 -9.58 17.04
C ILE A 206 9.72 -8.56 16.11
N SER A 207 8.90 -7.73 15.49
CA SER A 207 9.30 -6.67 14.56
C SER A 207 8.71 -5.33 15.01
N ALA A 208 9.33 -4.23 14.60
CA ALA A 208 8.61 -2.96 14.53
C ALA A 208 7.34 -3.16 13.69
N GLY A 209 6.24 -2.55 14.11
CA GLY A 209 4.99 -2.62 13.36
C GLY A 209 5.15 -2.03 11.98
N LEU A 210 4.41 -2.57 11.01
CA LEU A 210 4.48 -2.10 9.63
C LEU A 210 3.89 -0.69 9.53
N ILE A 211 4.43 0.11 8.62
CA ILE A 211 3.99 1.47 8.35
C ILE A 211 3.52 1.53 6.90
N ASP A 212 2.23 1.76 6.74
CA ASP A 212 1.62 2.05 5.45
C ASP A 212 1.78 3.54 5.16
N ALA A 213 2.73 3.89 4.31
CA ALA A 213 3.11 5.27 4.06
C ALA A 213 2.20 5.99 3.04
N HIS A 214 1.22 5.30 2.45
CA HIS A 214 0.24 5.90 1.57
C HIS A 214 -1.00 5.02 1.40
N ASN A 215 -2.16 5.55 1.79
CA ASN A 215 -3.41 4.86 1.66
C ASN A 215 -4.61 5.76 1.28
N HIS A 216 -5.71 5.18 0.81
CA HIS A 216 -7.04 5.79 0.72
C HIS A 216 -8.07 5.09 1.61
N GLN A 217 -7.71 4.84 2.87
CA GLN A 217 -8.44 4.09 3.90
C GLN A 217 -9.97 4.00 3.79
N SER A 218 -10.69 5.11 3.59
CA SER A 218 -12.14 5.08 3.54
C SER A 218 -12.70 4.30 2.35
N TYR A 219 -11.86 3.96 1.37
CA TYR A 219 -12.17 3.11 0.24
C TYR A 219 -11.82 1.64 0.48
N ASN A 220 -11.07 1.28 1.53
CA ASN A 220 -10.54 -0.09 1.74
C ASN A 220 -11.59 -1.15 2.12
N PHE A 221 -12.87 -0.79 2.05
CA PHE A 221 -13.98 -1.75 2.12
C PHE A 221 -14.44 -2.21 0.73
N PHE A 222 -14.02 -1.53 -0.33
CA PHE A 222 -14.27 -1.97 -1.70
C PHE A 222 -13.35 -3.14 -2.06
N PRO A 223 -13.83 -4.09 -2.87
CA PRO A 223 -12.94 -5.01 -3.56
C PRO A 223 -12.17 -4.27 -4.67
N GLU A 224 -11.19 -4.96 -5.24
CA GLU A 224 -10.48 -4.50 -6.43
C GLU A 224 -11.45 -4.17 -7.56
N TRP A 225 -11.20 -3.04 -8.22
CA TRP A 225 -11.93 -2.62 -9.39
C TRP A 225 -11.17 -3.02 -10.65
N ALA A 226 -11.87 -3.66 -11.58
CA ALA A 226 -11.35 -3.99 -12.90
C ALA A 226 -12.33 -3.49 -13.97
N PRO A 227 -11.88 -2.70 -14.96
CA PRO A 227 -12.73 -2.29 -16.08
C PRO A 227 -13.09 -3.49 -16.96
N ASP A 228 -14.29 -3.44 -17.58
CA ASP A 228 -14.74 -4.42 -18.58
C ASP A 228 -15.03 -3.72 -19.92
N PRO A 229 -14.27 -4.00 -21.00
CA PRO A 229 -13.14 -4.94 -21.05
C PRO A 229 -11.93 -4.46 -20.25
N PRO A 230 -11.01 -5.38 -19.84
CA PRO A 230 -9.77 -5.02 -19.18
C PRO A 230 -8.97 -3.99 -19.97
N GLN A 231 -8.47 -2.97 -19.27
CA GLN A 231 -7.80 -1.83 -19.86
C GLN A 231 -6.73 -1.30 -18.90
N LEU A 232 -5.58 -0.90 -19.46
CA LEU A 232 -4.57 -0.08 -18.81
C LEU A 232 -4.80 1.41 -19.13
N PHE A 233 -4.32 2.26 -18.24
CA PHE A 233 -4.49 3.71 -18.33
C PHE A 233 -3.16 4.40 -18.61
N GLY A 234 -3.20 5.55 -19.28
CA GLY A 234 -2.03 6.38 -19.50
C GLY A 234 -1.58 7.12 -18.24
N ASN A 235 -2.52 7.50 -17.38
CA ASN A 235 -2.27 8.25 -16.15
C ASN A 235 -3.47 8.22 -15.22
N ARG A 236 -3.27 8.73 -14.00
CA ARG A 236 -4.27 8.73 -12.95
C ARG A 236 -5.58 9.44 -13.26
N TYR A 237 -5.55 10.42 -14.15
CA TYR A 237 -6.74 11.18 -14.51
C TYR A 237 -7.68 10.37 -15.40
N GLU A 238 -7.13 9.48 -16.24
CA GLU A 238 -7.91 8.67 -17.18
C GLU A 238 -8.77 7.62 -16.49
N TRP A 239 -8.24 6.90 -15.48
CA TRP A 239 -9.08 5.96 -14.72
C TRP A 239 -10.02 6.68 -13.76
N ALA A 240 -9.62 7.83 -13.22
CA ALA A 240 -10.47 8.62 -12.34
C ALA A 240 -11.71 9.15 -13.07
N ASP A 241 -11.59 9.47 -14.36
CA ASP A 241 -12.67 9.91 -15.25
C ASP A 241 -13.41 8.73 -15.93
N ASN A 242 -13.03 7.48 -15.65
CA ASN A 242 -13.68 6.32 -16.23
C ASN A 242 -15.09 6.13 -15.62
N THR A 243 -16.12 6.05 -16.46
CA THR A 243 -17.51 5.93 -15.99
C THR A 243 -17.79 4.65 -15.21
N GLN A 244 -17.10 3.54 -15.51
CA GLN A 244 -17.23 2.29 -14.75
C GLN A 244 -16.63 2.44 -13.34
N TYR A 245 -15.51 3.16 -13.22
CA TYR A 245 -14.92 3.48 -11.91
C TYR A 245 -15.87 4.37 -11.10
N GLU A 246 -16.39 5.45 -11.71
CA GLU A 246 -17.33 6.36 -11.03
C GLU A 246 -18.58 5.64 -10.55
N GLU A 247 -19.12 4.72 -11.35
CA GLU A 247 -20.26 3.88 -10.98
C GLU A 247 -19.90 2.92 -9.83
N PHE A 248 -18.71 2.30 -9.89
CA PHE A 248 -18.25 1.35 -8.89
C PHE A 248 -18.10 1.99 -7.50
N ILE A 249 -17.50 3.18 -7.42
CA ILE A 249 -17.30 3.88 -6.13
C ILE A 249 -18.52 4.68 -5.67
N LEU A 250 -19.59 4.74 -6.48
CA LEU A 250 -20.78 5.55 -6.23
C LEU A 250 -21.42 5.38 -4.84
N PRO A 251 -21.49 4.15 -4.26
CA PRO A 251 -22.03 3.94 -2.92
C PRO A 251 -21.29 4.74 -1.85
N TYR A 252 -19.98 4.93 -2.02
CA TYR A 252 -19.16 5.72 -1.12
C TYR A 252 -19.13 7.20 -1.52
N SER A 253 -18.85 7.48 -2.79
CA SER A 253 -18.55 8.83 -3.26
C SER A 253 -19.72 9.81 -3.05
N LYS A 254 -20.97 9.33 -3.14
CA LYS A 254 -22.19 10.11 -2.82
C LYS A 254 -22.29 10.53 -1.34
N HIS A 255 -21.63 9.81 -0.45
CA HIS A 255 -21.74 9.98 1.00
C HIS A 255 -20.40 10.21 1.70
N ARG A 256 -19.29 10.37 0.96
CA ARG A 256 -17.93 10.52 1.51
C ARG A 256 -17.75 11.71 2.45
N SER A 257 -18.58 12.75 2.32
CA SER A 257 -18.61 13.90 3.24
C SER A 257 -19.43 13.67 4.51
N SER A 258 -20.12 12.54 4.61
CA SER A 258 -20.90 12.13 5.78
C SER A 258 -20.11 11.14 6.64
N ASN A 259 -20.10 11.38 7.95
CA ASN A 259 -19.55 10.43 8.92
C ASN A 259 -20.30 9.08 8.96
N THR A 260 -21.45 8.95 8.30
CA THR A 260 -22.17 7.67 8.19
C THR A 260 -21.49 6.66 7.26
N HIS A 261 -20.62 7.09 6.35
CA HIS A 261 -19.90 6.21 5.42
C HIS A 261 -18.38 6.35 5.59
N PHE A 262 -17.89 7.58 5.79
CA PHE A 262 -16.48 7.81 6.08
C PHE A 262 -16.02 7.06 7.34
N CYS A 263 -16.65 7.29 8.50
CA CYS A 263 -16.17 6.69 9.76
C CYS A 263 -16.21 5.15 9.76
N PRO A 264 -17.28 4.46 9.31
CA PRO A 264 -17.25 3.00 9.23
C PRO A 264 -16.16 2.48 8.28
N GLY A 265 -15.99 3.08 7.10
CA GLY A 265 -14.95 2.70 6.15
C GLY A 265 -13.54 2.87 6.72
N SER A 266 -13.27 4.02 7.35
CA SER A 266 -11.98 4.29 7.99
C SER A 266 -11.70 3.35 9.18
N LYS A 267 -12.71 3.05 10.01
CA LYS A 267 -12.58 2.06 11.10
C LYS A 267 -12.30 0.65 10.59
N TRP A 268 -12.92 0.28 9.48
CA TRP A 268 -12.66 -0.99 8.81
C TRP A 268 -11.21 -1.05 8.31
N ALA A 269 -10.69 0.03 7.72
CA ALA A 269 -9.29 0.12 7.31
C ALA A 269 -8.31 -0.01 8.49
N GLU A 270 -8.57 0.66 9.62
CA GLU A 270 -7.76 0.52 10.84
C GLU A 270 -7.75 -0.93 11.35
N LEU A 271 -8.91 -1.60 11.36
CA LEU A 271 -9.03 -3.02 11.73
C LEU A 271 -8.22 -3.93 10.79
N ARG A 272 -8.30 -3.71 9.48
CA ARG A 272 -7.49 -4.45 8.50
C ARG A 272 -6.01 -4.23 8.78
N CYS A 273 -5.57 -3.00 8.99
CA CYS A 273 -4.17 -2.73 9.31
C CYS A 273 -3.70 -3.50 10.55
N MET A 274 -4.47 -3.45 11.64
CA MET A 274 -4.14 -4.17 12.88
C MET A 274 -4.06 -5.68 12.68
N ALA A 275 -4.97 -6.27 11.89
CA ALA A 275 -5.00 -7.71 11.64
C ALA A 275 -3.75 -8.21 10.91
N HIS A 276 -3.09 -7.36 10.12
CA HIS A 276 -1.90 -7.71 9.34
C HIS A 276 -0.60 -7.10 9.89
N GLY A 277 -0.63 -6.53 11.11
CA GLY A 277 0.56 -6.02 11.79
C GLY A 277 0.99 -4.60 11.41
N THR A 278 0.16 -3.86 10.66
CA THR A 278 0.36 -2.43 10.41
C THR A 278 -0.07 -1.62 11.63
N THR A 279 0.83 -0.77 12.13
CA THR A 279 0.61 0.05 13.33
C THR A 279 0.54 1.55 13.04
N THR A 280 0.86 1.97 11.81
CA THR A 280 0.82 3.37 11.39
C THR A 280 0.39 3.45 9.93
N MET A 281 -0.47 4.41 9.61
CA MET A 281 -0.94 4.67 8.24
C MET A 281 -0.91 6.17 7.90
N GLN A 282 -0.60 6.48 6.64
CA GLN A 282 -0.86 7.77 5.99
C GLN A 282 -2.01 7.59 5.00
N GLY A 283 -2.84 8.61 4.77
CA GLY A 283 -4.02 8.52 3.92
C GLY A 283 -5.35 8.97 4.56
N GLN A 284 -5.27 9.54 5.77
CA GLN A 284 -6.39 9.85 6.64
C GLN A 284 -6.39 11.34 7.06
N PRO A 285 -6.50 12.29 6.09
CA PRO A 285 -6.32 13.73 6.33
C PRO A 285 -7.45 14.41 7.11
N SER A 286 -8.47 13.67 7.59
CA SER A 286 -9.58 14.30 8.29
C SER A 286 -9.18 14.68 9.73
N ALA A 287 -8.89 15.96 9.94
CA ALA A 287 -8.81 16.60 11.25
C ALA A 287 -10.14 16.60 12.05
N SER A 288 -11.19 15.94 11.56
CA SER A 288 -12.58 16.07 12.02
C SER A 288 -13.24 14.79 12.57
N GLY A 289 -12.51 13.67 12.71
CA GLY A 289 -13.11 12.41 13.16
C GLY A 289 -12.72 11.99 14.58
N SER A 290 -13.62 12.15 15.56
CA SER A 290 -13.54 11.44 16.85
C SER A 290 -13.58 9.90 16.72
N CYS A 291 -13.75 9.40 15.50
CA CYS A 291 -14.00 8.01 15.16
C CYS A 291 -12.75 7.23 14.71
N ILE A 292 -11.60 7.90 14.53
CA ILE A 292 -10.37 7.37 13.91
C ILE A 292 -9.12 7.55 14.79
N ASN A 293 -9.28 7.35 16.09
CA ASN A 293 -8.23 7.59 17.09
C ASN A 293 -8.00 6.37 17.99
N TRP A 294 -8.32 5.17 17.52
CA TRP A 294 -8.40 3.99 18.38
C TRP A 294 -7.61 2.78 17.86
N GLY A 295 -7.50 2.57 16.54
CA GLY A 295 -6.87 1.39 15.96
C GLY A 295 -5.38 1.52 15.72
N VAL A 296 -5.01 2.18 14.62
CA VAL A 296 -3.60 2.43 14.25
C VAL A 296 -3.24 3.91 14.38
N ARG A 297 -1.94 4.23 14.41
CA ARG A 297 -1.50 5.63 14.40
C ARG A 297 -1.81 6.25 13.05
N ASN A 298 -2.42 7.43 13.07
CA ASN A 298 -2.65 8.22 11.88
C ASN A 298 -1.48 9.21 11.72
N ALA A 299 -0.73 9.05 10.63
CA ALA A 299 0.35 9.92 10.25
C ALA A 299 -0.17 11.34 9.93
N ASP A 300 -1.30 11.51 9.26
CA ASP A 300 -1.81 12.83 8.83
C ASP A 300 -2.43 13.72 9.94
N GLY A 301 -2.42 13.29 11.20
CA GLY A 301 -3.36 13.83 12.18
C GLY A 301 -3.05 13.49 13.64
N TYR A 302 -3.42 12.27 14.01
CA TYR A 302 -3.41 11.81 15.40
C TYR A 302 -2.50 10.60 15.55
N HIS A 303 -1.24 10.86 15.92
CA HIS A 303 -0.25 9.81 16.17
C HIS A 303 0.14 9.69 17.64
N ASN A 304 -0.27 10.63 18.52
CA ASN A 304 0.20 10.75 19.91
C ASN A 304 1.73 10.77 20.03
N CYS A 305 2.40 11.23 18.98
CA CYS A 305 3.85 11.29 18.83
C CYS A 305 4.30 12.74 18.49
N GLY A 306 3.75 13.74 19.18
CA GLY A 306 4.06 15.15 18.95
C GLY A 306 3.03 15.92 18.11
N TYR A 307 3.44 17.08 17.59
CA TYR A 307 2.60 17.96 16.78
C TYR A 307 2.45 17.45 15.35
N ASP A 308 1.23 17.53 14.83
CA ASP A 308 0.94 17.11 13.47
C ASP A 308 1.22 18.25 12.47
N HIS A 309 2.21 17.99 11.60
CA HIS A 309 2.59 18.84 10.48
C HIS A 309 2.60 18.05 9.16
N MET A 310 1.95 16.89 9.14
CA MET A 310 1.78 16.16 7.89
C MET A 310 0.65 16.78 7.10
N THR A 311 0.89 16.99 5.82
CA THR A 311 -0.11 17.47 4.89
C THR A 311 0.07 16.78 3.56
N GLY A 312 -0.95 16.85 2.72
CA GLY A 312 -0.90 16.28 1.40
C GLY A 312 -2.00 16.86 0.54
N THR A 313 -1.88 16.62 -0.76
CA THR A 313 -2.94 16.94 -1.69
C THR A 313 -3.13 15.81 -2.69
N ILE A 314 -4.39 15.50 -2.95
CA ILE A 314 -4.79 14.61 -4.04
C ILE A 314 -5.07 15.41 -5.32
N ALA A 315 -5.08 16.74 -5.29
CA ALA A 315 -5.22 17.57 -6.48
C ALA A 315 -3.96 17.47 -7.34
N SER A 316 -4.05 17.88 -8.62
CA SER A 316 -2.86 17.92 -9.46
C SER A 316 -1.83 18.89 -8.89
N VAL A 317 -0.58 18.45 -8.75
CA VAL A 317 0.55 19.33 -8.44
C VAL A 317 0.74 20.41 -9.51
N ARG A 318 0.25 20.12 -10.73
CA ARG A 318 0.21 21.05 -11.85
C ARG A 318 -0.81 22.16 -11.72
N ASP A 319 -1.63 22.17 -10.67
CA ASP A 319 -2.60 23.23 -10.40
C ASP A 319 -2.16 24.20 -9.30
N ILE A 320 -1.00 23.97 -8.70
CA ILE A 320 -0.43 24.83 -7.66
C ILE A 320 0.01 26.16 -8.29
N ASP A 321 -0.60 27.25 -7.82
CA ASP A 321 -0.22 28.62 -8.18
C ASP A 321 0.79 29.22 -7.19
N ASP A 322 1.30 30.42 -7.49
CA ASP A 322 2.31 31.10 -6.65
C ASP A 322 1.84 31.32 -5.21
N ALA A 323 0.54 31.58 -4.99
CA ALA A 323 -0.01 31.84 -3.67
C ALA A 323 -0.08 30.54 -2.83
N MET A 324 -0.49 29.43 -3.45
CA MET A 324 -0.45 28.11 -2.84
C MET A 324 0.98 27.69 -2.53
N ALA A 325 1.90 27.84 -3.48
CA ALA A 325 3.32 27.52 -3.29
C ALA A 325 3.93 28.32 -2.12
N ALA A 326 3.66 29.63 -2.05
CA ALA A 326 4.10 30.46 -0.93
C ALA A 326 3.51 30.00 0.42
N THR A 327 2.25 29.54 0.43
CA THR A 327 1.60 28.99 1.62
C THR A 327 2.28 27.70 2.08
N TYR A 328 2.50 26.76 1.15
CA TYR A 328 3.21 25.50 1.45
C TYR A 328 4.63 25.75 1.95
N MET A 329 5.37 26.67 1.33
CA MET A 329 6.70 27.04 1.79
C MET A 329 6.70 27.65 3.20
N GLY A 330 5.64 28.36 3.57
CA GLY A 330 5.42 28.83 4.94
C GLY A 330 5.27 27.70 5.96
N TYR A 331 4.79 26.51 5.57
CA TYR A 331 4.75 25.32 6.43
C TYR A 331 6.08 24.57 6.44
N PHE A 332 6.74 24.44 5.29
CA PHE A 332 7.95 23.62 5.15
C PHE A 332 9.16 24.20 5.89
N THR A 333 9.20 25.53 6.05
CA THR A 333 10.31 26.24 6.68
C THR A 333 10.22 26.35 8.21
N GLN A 334 9.16 25.81 8.82
CA GLN A 334 9.00 25.85 10.28
C GLN A 334 9.90 24.82 10.95
N ALA A 335 10.60 25.21 12.02
CA ALA A 335 11.40 24.32 12.84
C ALA A 335 10.51 23.61 13.87
N VAL A 336 9.91 22.48 13.47
CA VAL A 336 8.93 21.71 14.25
C VAL A 336 9.34 20.23 14.35
N GLU A 337 8.88 19.57 15.41
CA GLU A 337 9.05 18.12 15.64
C GLU A 337 7.69 17.47 15.94
N PRO A 338 7.29 16.40 15.23
CA PRO A 338 7.95 15.76 14.08
C PRO A 338 8.11 16.66 12.84
N ILE A 339 8.98 16.24 11.91
CA ILE A 339 9.32 16.99 10.69
C ILE A 339 8.09 17.05 9.77
N THR A 340 7.76 18.25 9.27
CA THR A 340 6.74 18.46 8.23
C THR A 340 6.97 17.53 7.03
N ARG A 341 5.91 16.86 6.58
CA ARG A 341 5.87 16.07 5.34
C ARG A 341 4.75 16.56 4.44
N PHE A 342 5.02 16.59 3.13
CA PHE A 342 4.03 16.93 2.12
C PHE A 342 3.88 15.81 1.09
N HIS A 343 2.79 15.06 1.19
CA HIS A 343 2.49 13.93 0.33
C HIS A 343 1.74 14.39 -0.92
N VAL A 344 2.27 14.02 -2.08
CA VAL A 344 1.65 14.30 -3.38
C VAL A 344 1.73 13.05 -4.26
N HIS A 345 0.66 12.77 -5.00
CA HIS A 345 0.75 11.86 -6.13
C HIS A 345 1.64 12.53 -7.17
N MET A 346 2.69 11.82 -7.58
CA MET A 346 3.72 12.38 -8.41
C MET A 346 3.95 11.49 -9.60
N ALA A 347 3.75 12.04 -10.80
CA ALA A 347 4.03 11.35 -12.04
C ALA A 347 3.36 9.95 -12.07
N GLU A 348 2.09 9.88 -11.69
CA GLU A 348 1.37 8.62 -11.57
C GLU A 348 0.74 8.22 -12.90
N GLY A 349 1.47 7.42 -13.66
CA GLY A 349 1.12 7.01 -15.01
C GLY A 349 2.34 6.62 -15.84
N ILE A 350 2.13 6.37 -17.13
CA ILE A 350 3.21 6.05 -18.07
C ILE A 350 3.80 7.31 -18.71
N SER A 351 5.03 7.21 -19.21
CA SER A 351 5.65 8.27 -20.00
C SER A 351 4.92 8.53 -21.32
N GLY A 352 5.13 9.70 -21.93
CA GLY A 352 4.57 10.02 -23.25
C GLY A 352 3.26 10.82 -23.20
N ASN A 353 2.82 11.19 -22.00
CA ASN A 353 1.72 12.13 -21.80
C ASN A 353 2.12 13.21 -20.79
N TYR A 354 1.19 14.10 -20.48
CA TYR A 354 1.42 15.29 -19.67
C TYR A 354 1.76 14.98 -18.18
N ILE A 355 1.66 13.73 -17.74
CA ILE A 355 2.03 13.30 -16.38
C ILE A 355 3.52 13.49 -16.10
N THR A 356 4.38 13.49 -17.14
CA THR A 356 5.82 13.72 -16.98
C THR A 356 6.17 15.15 -16.61
N ASP A 357 5.26 16.11 -16.85
CA ASP A 357 5.48 17.51 -16.49
C ASP A 357 5.20 17.78 -15.00
N GLU A 358 4.56 16.86 -14.28
CA GLU A 358 4.15 17.06 -12.87
C GLU A 358 5.34 17.37 -11.97
N PHE A 359 6.45 16.65 -12.16
CA PHE A 359 7.66 16.84 -11.37
C PHE A 359 8.25 18.23 -11.58
N ASP A 360 8.41 18.65 -12.84
CA ASP A 360 8.95 19.97 -13.15
C ASP A 360 8.01 21.09 -12.72
N SER A 361 6.70 20.87 -12.84
CA SER A 361 5.70 21.78 -12.29
C SER A 361 5.88 21.96 -10.79
N PHE A 362 5.94 20.86 -10.04
CA PHE A 362 6.15 20.86 -8.58
C PHE A 362 7.50 21.44 -8.15
N ALA A 363 8.52 21.34 -8.99
CA ALA A 363 9.82 21.94 -8.78
C ALA A 363 9.86 23.44 -9.18
N GLY A 364 8.71 24.05 -9.49
CA GLY A 364 8.61 25.47 -9.84
C GLY A 364 9.14 25.79 -11.23
N ARG A 365 9.09 24.85 -12.18
CA ARG A 365 9.53 24.99 -13.56
C ARG A 365 8.40 24.91 -14.58
N ASP A 366 7.15 25.12 -14.14
CA ASP A 366 5.99 25.11 -15.04
C ASP A 366 5.99 26.35 -15.96
N PRO A 367 6.00 26.19 -17.30
CA PRO A 367 5.98 27.33 -18.21
C PRO A 367 4.59 27.93 -18.41
N ARG A 368 3.51 27.28 -17.91
CA ARG A 368 2.13 27.72 -18.13
C ARG A 368 1.80 28.90 -17.22
N ALA A 369 0.93 29.79 -17.71
CA ALA A 369 0.43 30.91 -16.92
C ALA A 369 -0.42 30.43 -15.72
N ASN A 370 -0.42 31.21 -14.64
CA ASN A 370 -1.13 30.93 -13.37
C ASN A 370 -0.67 29.64 -12.66
N ARG A 371 0.56 29.18 -12.93
CA ARG A 371 1.23 28.10 -12.21
C ARG A 371 2.42 28.67 -11.47
N HIS A 372 2.79 28.04 -10.36
CA HIS A 372 3.94 28.50 -9.60
C HIS A 372 5.23 28.30 -10.40
N ALA A 373 6.08 29.32 -10.37
CA ALA A 373 7.37 29.29 -11.04
C ALA A 373 8.45 29.96 -10.17
N GLY A 374 9.66 29.41 -10.19
CA GLY A 374 10.82 29.93 -9.45
C GLY A 374 10.87 29.57 -7.96
N THR A 375 9.85 28.88 -7.43
CA THR A 375 9.85 28.32 -6.07
C THR A 375 9.72 26.80 -6.17
N SER A 376 10.76 26.05 -5.82
CA SER A 376 10.68 24.58 -5.80
C SER A 376 10.02 24.10 -4.52
N LEU A 377 9.01 23.23 -4.65
CA LEU A 377 8.38 22.54 -3.53
C LEU A 377 9.08 21.23 -3.17
N LEU A 378 10.17 20.86 -3.87
CA LEU A 378 11.13 19.82 -3.48
C LEU A 378 12.02 20.33 -2.34
N TYR A 379 11.41 20.63 -1.19
CA TYR A 379 12.10 21.30 -0.10
C TYR A 379 12.67 20.29 0.90
N ASN A 380 14.01 20.24 0.99
CA ASN A 380 14.81 19.68 2.09
C ASN A 380 14.14 18.57 2.95
N GLY A 381 13.84 17.42 2.35
CA GLY A 381 13.28 16.29 3.08
C GLY A 381 11.77 16.31 3.31
N THR A 382 11.09 17.41 3.03
CA THR A 382 9.65 17.57 3.29
C THR A 382 8.80 16.84 2.26
N SER A 383 9.16 16.88 0.98
CA SER A 383 8.31 16.33 -0.09
C SER A 383 8.34 14.81 -0.11
N VAL A 384 7.16 14.21 -0.20
CA VAL A 384 6.94 12.77 -0.36
C VAL A 384 6.20 12.54 -1.66
N LEU A 385 6.86 11.85 -2.58
CA LEU A 385 6.42 11.65 -3.96
C LEU A 385 5.85 10.23 -4.10
N ILE A 386 4.53 10.13 -4.18
CA ILE A 386 3.82 8.85 -4.28
C ILE A 386 3.85 8.38 -5.75
N HIS A 387 4.07 7.08 -5.97
CA HIS A 387 4.20 6.39 -7.25
C HIS A 387 5.49 6.73 -8.01
N SER A 388 5.62 7.93 -8.56
CA SER A 388 6.83 8.38 -9.27
C SER A 388 7.26 7.47 -10.45
N VAL A 389 6.29 7.01 -11.25
CA VAL A 389 6.48 5.91 -12.23
C VAL A 389 7.47 6.28 -13.34
N PRO A 390 7.31 7.38 -14.10
CA PRO A 390 8.17 7.70 -15.22
C PRO A 390 9.24 8.76 -14.87
N LEU A 391 9.68 8.86 -13.61
CA LEU A 391 10.72 9.83 -13.26
C LEU A 391 12.03 9.52 -13.98
N THR A 392 12.61 10.55 -14.60
CA THR A 392 13.88 10.46 -15.31
C THR A 392 15.08 10.41 -14.36
N GLU A 393 16.24 9.97 -14.85
CA GLU A 393 17.49 9.98 -14.06
C GLU A 393 17.79 11.37 -13.46
N ALA A 394 17.62 12.45 -14.24
CA ALA A 394 17.86 13.80 -13.74
C ALA A 394 16.91 14.19 -12.59
N GLN A 395 15.64 13.78 -12.69
CA GLN A 395 14.64 14.03 -11.65
C GLN A 395 14.94 13.18 -10.40
N LEU A 396 15.35 11.92 -10.54
CA LEU A 396 15.78 11.09 -9.40
C LEU A 396 17.02 11.66 -8.70
N GLN A 397 17.98 12.21 -9.44
CA GLN A 397 19.11 12.92 -8.84
C GLN A 397 18.66 14.17 -8.08
N GLU A 398 17.65 14.88 -8.59
CA GLU A 398 17.07 16.02 -7.88
C GLU A 398 16.39 15.56 -6.58
N VAL A 399 15.57 14.50 -6.62
CA VAL A 399 14.95 13.87 -5.43
C VAL A 399 16.01 13.54 -4.37
N LEU A 400 17.13 12.94 -4.77
CA LEU A 400 18.23 12.65 -3.86
C LEU A 400 18.83 13.95 -3.28
N SER A 401 19.13 14.93 -4.13
CA SER A 401 19.79 16.18 -3.72
C SER A 401 18.95 17.06 -2.79
N THR A 402 17.62 17.00 -2.94
CA THR A 402 16.64 17.71 -2.09
C THR A 402 16.22 16.88 -0.88
N ASN A 403 16.77 15.67 -0.74
CA ASN A 403 16.40 14.69 0.28
C ASN A 403 14.90 14.32 0.23
N SER A 404 14.22 14.54 -0.90
CA SER A 404 12.81 14.15 -1.07
C SER A 404 12.65 12.63 -0.95
N LYS A 405 11.44 12.21 -0.58
CA LYS A 405 11.09 10.82 -0.29
C LYS A 405 10.20 10.26 -1.38
N ILE A 406 10.20 8.94 -1.56
CA ILE A 406 9.30 8.25 -2.48
C ILE A 406 8.44 7.25 -1.72
N VAL A 407 7.15 7.16 -2.05
CA VAL A 407 6.31 6.02 -1.68
C VAL A 407 6.09 5.19 -2.93
N TRP A 408 6.52 3.93 -2.90
CA TRP A 408 6.39 2.99 -4.01
C TRP A 408 5.19 2.07 -3.77
N SER A 409 4.27 2.05 -4.74
CA SER A 409 3.04 1.25 -4.70
C SER A 409 2.95 0.34 -5.93
N PRO A 410 3.82 -0.68 -6.00
CA PRO A 410 4.00 -1.47 -7.20
C PRO A 410 2.77 -2.26 -7.63
N SER A 411 1.98 -2.82 -6.72
CA SER A 411 0.77 -3.57 -7.11
C SER A 411 -0.23 -2.67 -7.83
N SER A 412 -0.56 -1.52 -7.22
CA SER A 412 -1.43 -0.48 -7.81
C SER A 412 -0.92 0.00 -9.17
N ASN A 413 0.39 0.26 -9.28
CA ASN A 413 0.98 0.68 -10.54
C ASN A 413 0.87 -0.39 -11.64
N MET A 414 1.13 -1.66 -11.30
CA MET A 414 1.04 -2.74 -12.28
C MET A 414 -0.40 -2.98 -12.74
N VAL A 415 -1.38 -2.90 -11.83
CA VAL A 415 -2.81 -3.04 -12.17
C VAL A 415 -3.29 -1.92 -13.09
N LEU A 416 -2.90 -0.67 -12.81
CA LEU A 416 -3.42 0.50 -13.55
C LEU A 416 -2.63 0.81 -14.82
N TYR A 417 -1.31 0.59 -14.81
CA TYR A 417 -0.39 1.12 -15.84
C TYR A 417 0.47 0.03 -16.51
N GLY A 418 0.51 -1.19 -15.98
CA GLY A 418 1.38 -2.27 -16.47
C GLY A 418 2.87 -2.03 -16.24
N VAL A 419 3.24 -0.95 -15.56
CA VAL A 419 4.61 -0.56 -15.25
C VAL A 419 4.65 0.20 -13.92
N THR A 420 5.77 0.10 -13.20
CA THR A 420 5.98 0.81 -11.93
C THR A 420 7.29 1.61 -11.96
N ALA A 421 7.53 2.39 -10.92
CA ALA A 421 8.71 3.23 -10.76
C ALA A 421 10.01 2.46 -10.96
N PRO A 422 11.11 3.14 -11.38
CA PRO A 422 12.43 2.53 -11.56
C PRO A 422 13.08 2.20 -10.21
N ILE A 423 12.48 1.30 -9.44
CA ILE A 423 12.80 1.01 -8.04
C ILE A 423 14.24 0.56 -7.85
N GLN A 424 14.79 -0.21 -8.80
CA GLN A 424 16.20 -0.58 -8.77
C GLN A 424 17.08 0.67 -8.75
N ARG A 425 16.82 1.63 -9.64
CA ARG A 425 17.61 2.86 -9.73
C ARG A 425 17.42 3.74 -8.49
N ILE A 426 16.19 3.86 -8.00
CA ILE A 426 15.85 4.57 -6.76
C ILE A 426 16.68 4.04 -5.58
N LEU A 427 16.73 2.71 -5.42
CA LEU A 427 17.49 2.06 -4.36
C LEU A 427 19.02 2.22 -4.56
N GLN A 428 19.52 2.11 -5.79
CA GLN A 428 20.94 2.32 -6.09
C GLN A 428 21.43 3.75 -5.82
N LEU A 429 20.55 4.74 -5.98
CA LEU A 429 20.83 6.14 -5.64
C LEU A 429 20.83 6.39 -4.13
N GLY A 430 20.27 5.47 -3.34
CA GLY A 430 20.11 5.66 -1.89
C GLY A 430 18.98 6.62 -1.54
N ILE A 431 17.98 6.79 -2.42
CA ILE A 431 16.79 7.59 -2.11
C ILE A 431 15.98 6.85 -1.02
N THR A 432 15.61 7.55 0.05
CA THR A 432 14.73 6.99 1.08
C THR A 432 13.34 6.73 0.48
N VAL A 433 12.95 5.46 0.45
CA VAL A 433 11.72 4.97 -0.15
C VAL A 433 10.96 4.07 0.82
N SER A 434 9.64 4.19 0.85
CA SER A 434 8.74 3.27 1.55
C SER A 434 7.91 2.46 0.59
N LEU A 435 7.33 1.37 1.10
CA LEU A 435 6.34 0.55 0.39
C LEU A 435 4.94 0.88 0.90
N ALA A 436 3.95 0.92 0.03
CA ALA A 436 2.55 1.07 0.43
C ALA A 436 1.59 0.47 -0.61
N PRO A 437 0.48 -0.17 -0.19
CA PRO A 437 -0.50 -0.75 -1.11
C PRO A 437 -1.36 0.29 -1.83
N ASP A 438 -1.34 1.57 -1.42
CA ASP A 438 -2.17 2.65 -1.97
C ASP A 438 -3.68 2.50 -1.60
N TRP A 439 -4.33 1.40 -1.97
CA TRP A 439 -5.72 1.10 -1.60
C TRP A 439 -6.16 -0.21 -2.23
N THR A 440 -7.29 -0.75 -1.76
CA THR A 440 -7.82 -2.05 -2.22
C THR A 440 -8.41 -2.02 -3.63
N LEU A 441 -8.61 -0.84 -4.22
CA LEU A 441 -9.21 -0.68 -5.54
C LEU A 441 -8.26 -1.13 -6.66
N SER A 442 -6.97 -0.87 -6.51
CA SER A 442 -5.95 -1.26 -7.49
C SER A 442 -4.71 -1.90 -6.89
N GLY A 443 -4.47 -1.75 -5.59
CA GLY A 443 -3.34 -2.37 -4.90
C GLY A 443 -3.73 -3.54 -4.01
N GLU A 444 -2.75 -4.04 -3.26
CA GLU A 444 -2.95 -5.18 -2.37
C GLU A 444 -3.83 -4.86 -1.16
N ASP A 445 -4.40 -5.91 -0.57
CA ASP A 445 -5.30 -5.82 0.57
C ASP A 445 -4.63 -5.34 1.88
N ASP A 446 -3.31 -5.53 1.99
CA ASP A 446 -2.53 -5.21 3.18
C ASP A 446 -1.02 -5.11 2.90
N MET A 447 -0.27 -4.58 3.88
CA MET A 447 1.18 -4.40 3.79
C MET A 447 1.97 -5.71 3.62
N LEU A 448 1.55 -6.82 4.22
CA LEU A 448 2.26 -8.10 4.05
C LEU A 448 2.06 -8.66 2.64
N ALA A 449 0.87 -8.48 2.07
CA ALA A 449 0.61 -8.80 0.66
C ALA A 449 1.45 -7.90 -0.26
N GLU A 450 1.51 -6.59 -0.03
CA GLU A 450 2.34 -5.66 -0.80
C GLU A 450 3.83 -6.02 -0.71
N MET A 451 4.33 -6.40 0.48
CA MET A 451 5.71 -6.86 0.67
C MET A 451 6.01 -8.12 -0.15
N ARG A 452 5.06 -9.06 -0.23
CA ARG A 452 5.20 -10.27 -1.07
C ARG A 452 5.19 -9.90 -2.55
N PHE A 453 4.31 -8.98 -2.97
CA PHE A 453 4.27 -8.47 -4.33
C PHE A 453 5.60 -7.85 -4.73
N ALA A 454 6.12 -6.91 -3.92
CA ALA A 454 7.41 -6.27 -4.12
C ALA A 454 8.56 -7.28 -4.22
N ARG A 455 8.56 -8.32 -3.37
CA ARG A 455 9.57 -9.37 -3.43
C ARG A 455 9.49 -10.17 -4.72
N SER A 456 8.27 -10.51 -5.13
CA SER A 456 8.01 -11.25 -6.38
C SER A 456 8.45 -10.44 -7.59
N TYR A 457 8.05 -9.17 -7.65
CA TYR A 457 8.48 -8.23 -8.67
C TYR A 457 10.01 -8.17 -8.78
N GLY A 458 10.72 -8.01 -7.65
CA GLY A 458 12.18 -7.97 -7.64
C GLY A 458 12.84 -9.25 -8.16
N VAL A 459 12.26 -10.43 -7.89
CA VAL A 459 12.76 -11.71 -8.41
C VAL A 459 12.53 -11.83 -9.91
N THR A 460 11.31 -11.53 -10.38
CA THR A 460 10.93 -11.63 -11.79
C THR A 460 11.73 -10.66 -12.66
N GLN A 461 11.96 -9.44 -12.15
CA GLN A 461 12.72 -8.40 -12.86
C GLN A 461 14.25 -8.49 -12.65
N GLY A 462 14.73 -9.45 -11.84
CA GLY A 462 16.16 -9.62 -11.58
C GLY A 462 16.81 -8.44 -10.82
N ILE A 463 16.06 -7.81 -9.91
CA ILE A 463 16.51 -6.65 -9.10
C ILE A 463 17.10 -7.15 -7.77
N PRO A 464 18.45 -7.25 -7.62
CA PRO A 464 19.07 -7.79 -6.41
C PRO A 464 18.88 -6.90 -5.17
N GLU A 465 18.57 -5.61 -5.35
CA GLU A 465 18.34 -4.67 -4.25
C GLU A 465 17.07 -5.00 -3.44
N LEU A 466 16.06 -5.62 -4.07
CA LEU A 466 14.78 -5.99 -3.46
C LEU A 466 14.87 -7.31 -2.67
N THR A 467 15.77 -7.34 -1.69
CA THR A 467 15.88 -8.43 -0.72
C THR A 467 14.73 -8.40 0.29
N SER A 468 14.42 -9.52 0.95
CA SER A 468 13.41 -9.55 2.02
C SER A 468 13.75 -8.59 3.16
N GLN A 469 15.05 -8.42 3.48
CA GLN A 469 15.50 -7.41 4.44
C GLN A 469 15.17 -6.01 3.95
N LYS A 470 15.53 -5.64 2.71
CA LYS A 470 15.26 -4.31 2.19
C LYS A 470 13.76 -3.98 2.16
N ILE A 471 12.93 -4.95 1.79
CA ILE A 471 11.47 -4.79 1.80
C ILE A 471 10.96 -4.55 3.22
N TRP A 472 11.45 -5.31 4.22
CA TRP A 472 11.14 -5.07 5.62
C TRP A 472 11.59 -3.69 6.11
N GLU A 473 12.77 -3.23 5.71
CA GLU A 473 13.27 -1.87 6.04
C GLU A 473 12.36 -0.79 5.42
N MET A 474 11.98 -0.95 4.15
CA MET A 474 11.04 -0.08 3.42
C MET A 474 9.64 -0.03 4.04
N SER A 475 9.23 -1.08 4.75
CA SER A 475 7.93 -1.17 5.43
C SER A 475 7.98 -0.84 6.93
N THR A 476 9.14 -0.49 7.47
CA THR A 476 9.33 -0.18 8.90
C THR A 476 10.07 1.14 9.10
N TRP A 477 11.38 1.13 9.36
CA TRP A 477 12.11 2.34 9.74
C TRP A 477 12.31 3.32 8.58
N MET A 478 12.42 2.85 7.33
CA MET A 478 12.48 3.76 6.19
C MET A 478 11.11 4.42 5.99
N ALA A 479 10.02 3.67 6.13
CA ALA A 479 8.68 4.24 6.12
C ALA A 479 8.46 5.26 7.24
N ALA A 480 9.00 5.02 8.44
CA ALA A 480 8.97 6.00 9.52
C ALA A 480 9.68 7.31 9.12
N GLU A 481 10.80 7.23 8.39
CA GLU A 481 11.49 8.40 7.86
C GLU A 481 10.70 9.10 6.75
N VAL A 482 10.05 8.33 5.87
CA VAL A 482 9.17 8.87 4.81
C VAL A 482 8.04 9.67 5.43
N VAL A 483 7.34 9.14 6.43
CA VAL A 483 6.23 9.86 7.11
C VAL A 483 6.73 10.83 8.18
N GLY A 484 8.04 10.95 8.44
CA GLY A 484 8.59 11.93 9.38
C GLY A 484 8.45 11.57 10.87
N LEU A 485 8.16 10.31 11.19
CA LEU A 485 7.98 9.79 12.55
C LEU A 485 9.16 8.91 13.03
N GLN A 486 10.31 8.96 12.36
CA GLN A 486 11.47 8.10 12.64
C GLN A 486 12.07 8.22 14.04
N VAL A 487 11.74 9.27 14.80
CA VAL A 487 12.17 9.42 16.21
C VAL A 487 11.21 8.76 17.21
N HIS A 488 10.11 8.19 16.71
CA HIS A 488 9.04 7.61 17.52
C HIS A 488 8.69 6.17 17.14
N VAL A 489 8.79 5.80 15.86
CA VAL A 489 8.35 4.49 15.38
C VAL A 489 9.29 3.91 14.32
N GLY A 490 9.02 2.67 13.91
CA GLY A 490 9.73 1.98 12.83
C GLY A 490 10.95 1.18 13.28
N ARG A 491 11.39 1.30 14.53
CA ARG A 491 12.53 0.56 15.09
C ARG A 491 12.21 -0.07 16.43
N LEU A 492 12.87 -1.20 16.71
CA LEU A 492 12.94 -1.79 18.05
C LEU A 492 14.25 -1.36 18.69
N GLU A 493 14.24 -0.20 19.33
CA GLU A 493 15.40 0.40 20.01
C GLU A 493 14.93 1.12 21.28
N ALA A 494 15.82 1.28 22.26
CA ALA A 494 15.47 1.98 23.49
C ALA A 494 15.09 3.45 23.21
N GLY A 495 13.98 3.89 23.80
CA GLY A 495 13.43 5.25 23.64
C GLY A 495 12.30 5.38 22.61
N TYR A 496 12.03 4.32 21.84
CA TYR A 496 10.92 4.25 20.89
C TYR A 496 9.62 3.79 21.54
#